data_AF-A0A355F3A8-F1
#
_entry.id   AF-A0A355F3A8-F1
#
_cell.length_a   1.000
_cell.length_b   1.000
_cell.length_c   1.000
_cell.angle_alpha   90.00
_cell.angle_beta   90.00
_cell.angle_gamma   90.00
#
_symmetry.space_group_name_H-M   'P 1'
#
loop_
_entity.id
_entity.type
_entity.pdbx_description
1 polymer ?
#
loop_
_entity_poly.entity_id
_entity_poly.type
_entity_poly.pdbx_seq_one_letter_code
_entity_poly.pdbx_strand_id
1 'polypeptide(L)'
;MLDLNGDGVQTTDLFSPVSFDLNGDGAAELAAWTCAWTEEGFLWLDLNRNRTVDGGRELFGQGTLLPSGETAANGFAALQVYDDLSYGGNSDGAISNEDLIWGHLRLWVDRNHDGVSQRREIFPLGAYEIVAIGLTFLRSHEVDGNGNLHPFQGTYLKRMAGRLGSRLVPYAMHDVFFKVGGD
;
A
#
# COMPACT_ATOMS: atom_id res chain seq x y z
N MET A 1 -0.15 -1.21 -2.67
CA MET A 1 0.46 -0.05 -3.36
C MET A 1 -0.61 0.77 -4.05
N LEU A 2 -0.56 2.10 -3.91
CA LEU A 2 -1.51 3.04 -4.51
C LEU A 2 -0.83 3.82 -5.63
N ASP A 3 -1.50 3.92 -6.79
CA ASP A 3 -1.14 4.80 -7.91
C ASP A 3 -1.60 6.23 -7.58
N LEU A 4 -0.70 7.11 -7.09
CA LEU A 4 -1.09 8.43 -6.57
C LEU A 4 -1.23 9.51 -7.65
N ASN A 5 -0.57 9.36 -8.79
CA ASN A 5 -0.59 10.30 -9.92
C ASN A 5 -1.60 9.89 -11.02
N GLY A 6 -2.06 8.65 -11.04
CA GLY A 6 -3.10 8.14 -11.95
C GLY A 6 -2.55 7.70 -13.31
N ASP A 7 -1.28 7.33 -13.40
CA ASP A 7 -0.65 6.84 -14.64
C ASP A 7 -0.41 5.33 -14.65
N GLY A 8 -1.05 4.61 -13.71
CA GLY A 8 -0.87 3.18 -13.50
C GLY A 8 0.17 2.91 -12.42
N VAL A 9 0.15 1.70 -11.87
CA VAL A 9 1.14 1.29 -10.87
C VAL A 9 2.46 0.96 -11.57
N GLN A 10 3.52 1.72 -11.28
CA GLN A 10 4.85 1.51 -11.87
C GLN A 10 5.86 0.96 -10.87
N THR A 11 6.58 -0.07 -11.30
CA THR A 11 7.58 -0.78 -10.51
C THR A 11 8.96 -0.69 -11.18
N THR A 12 9.98 -1.27 -10.58
CA THR A 12 11.29 -1.52 -11.19
C THR A 12 11.57 -3.01 -11.32
N ASP A 13 12.66 -3.35 -12.00
CA ASP A 13 13.21 -4.70 -12.04
C ASP A 13 14.31 -4.89 -10.98
N LEU A 14 15.05 -6.00 -11.08
CA LEU A 14 16.21 -6.32 -10.23
C LEU A 14 17.54 -5.71 -10.73
N PHE A 15 17.53 -4.82 -11.73
CA PHE A 15 18.75 -4.14 -12.18
C PHE A 15 19.19 -3.05 -11.19
N SER A 16 18.23 -2.42 -10.51
CA SER A 16 18.45 -1.46 -9.43
C SER A 16 17.61 -1.85 -8.20
N PRO A 17 17.92 -2.99 -7.56
CA PRO A 17 17.10 -3.53 -6.49
C PRO A 17 17.24 -2.70 -5.21
N VAL A 18 16.22 -2.77 -4.38
CA VAL A 18 16.18 -2.17 -3.04
C VAL A 18 16.35 -3.28 -2.00
N SER A 19 17.11 -3.00 -0.94
CA SER A 19 17.25 -3.93 0.18
C SER A 19 16.16 -3.65 1.21
N PHE A 20 15.19 -4.57 1.33
CA PHE A 20 14.07 -4.44 2.27
C PHE A 20 13.58 -5.82 2.71
N ASP A 21 13.12 -5.93 3.95
CA ASP A 21 12.51 -7.17 4.49
C ASP A 21 11.02 -7.21 4.11
N LEU A 22 10.69 -7.77 2.94
CA LEU A 22 9.32 -7.77 2.41
C LEU A 22 8.40 -8.76 3.14
N ASN A 23 8.97 -9.83 3.68
CA ASN A 23 8.21 -10.91 4.33
C ASN A 23 8.12 -10.73 5.86
N GLY A 24 8.93 -9.84 6.43
CA GLY A 24 9.00 -9.51 7.85
C GLY A 24 9.68 -10.56 8.72
N ASP A 25 10.59 -11.37 8.21
CA ASP A 25 11.32 -12.40 8.96
C ASP A 25 12.59 -11.87 9.67
N GLY A 26 12.92 -10.60 9.45
CA GLY A 26 14.09 -9.92 10.00
C GLY A 26 15.31 -9.96 9.08
N ALA A 27 15.22 -10.54 7.88
CA ALA A 27 16.27 -10.54 6.87
C ALA A 27 15.83 -9.77 5.62
N ALA A 28 16.57 -8.71 5.28
CA ALA A 28 16.28 -7.94 4.07
C ALA A 28 16.65 -8.72 2.80
N GLU A 29 15.74 -8.74 1.83
CA GLU A 29 15.99 -9.25 0.49
C GLU A 29 16.35 -8.12 -0.49
N LEU A 30 17.01 -8.45 -1.60
CA LEU A 30 17.11 -7.53 -2.73
C LEU A 30 15.87 -7.70 -3.58
N ALA A 31 15.00 -6.70 -3.59
CA ALA A 31 13.73 -6.75 -4.29
C ALA A 31 13.67 -5.73 -5.44
N ALA A 32 12.87 -6.08 -6.45
CA ALA A 32 12.23 -5.07 -7.28
C ALA A 32 11.39 -4.15 -6.38
N TRP A 33 11.10 -2.93 -6.85
CA TRP A 33 10.55 -1.90 -5.99
C TRP A 33 9.58 -0.96 -6.71
N THR A 34 9.16 0.11 -6.05
CA THR A 34 8.45 1.23 -6.67
C THR A 34 9.36 2.00 -7.63
N CYS A 35 8.83 2.55 -8.71
CA CYS A 35 9.62 3.43 -9.57
C CYS A 35 9.82 4.81 -8.92
N ALA A 36 11.07 5.23 -8.72
CA ALA A 36 11.43 6.47 -8.03
C ALA A 36 10.93 7.76 -8.73
N TRP A 37 10.63 7.68 -10.03
CA TRP A 37 10.23 8.82 -10.85
C TRP A 37 8.71 9.05 -10.87
N THR A 38 7.97 8.14 -10.26
CA THR A 38 6.51 8.14 -10.17
C THR A 38 6.08 8.29 -8.71
N GLU A 39 4.77 8.43 -8.49
CA GLU A 39 4.23 8.64 -7.15
C GLU A 39 3.48 7.39 -6.68
N GLU A 40 4.12 6.23 -6.64
CA GLU A 40 3.55 5.06 -5.95
C GLU A 40 3.70 5.19 -4.44
N GLY A 41 2.62 4.90 -3.72
CA GLY A 41 2.62 4.86 -2.27
C GLY A 41 2.41 3.45 -1.73
N PHE A 42 3.29 3.00 -0.84
CA PHE A 42 2.97 1.90 0.05
C PHE A 42 1.97 2.37 1.11
N LEU A 43 0.85 1.67 1.24
CA LEU A 43 -0.05 1.85 2.37
C LEU A 43 0.52 1.09 3.55
N TRP A 44 0.59 1.72 4.72
CA TRP A 44 1.17 1.10 5.90
C TRP A 44 0.52 1.55 7.20
N LEU A 45 0.75 0.77 8.25
CA LEU A 45 0.31 0.99 9.62
C LEU A 45 1.47 0.75 10.58
N ASP A 46 1.81 1.77 11.36
CA ASP A 46 2.85 1.69 12.40
C ASP A 46 2.38 0.81 13.58
N LEU A 47 2.77 -0.45 13.57
CA LEU A 47 2.32 -1.45 14.56
C LEU A 47 3.14 -1.35 15.84
N ASN A 48 4.43 -1.02 15.72
CA ASN A 48 5.37 -1.00 16.83
C ASN A 48 5.61 0.40 17.43
N ARG A 49 5.00 1.44 16.84
CA ARG A 49 5.03 2.85 17.25
C ARG A 49 6.38 3.54 17.14
N ASN A 50 7.24 3.07 16.22
CA ASN A 50 8.56 3.66 15.98
C ASN A 50 8.55 4.78 14.91
N ARG A 51 7.41 5.01 14.24
CA ARG A 51 7.17 6.03 13.20
C ARG A 51 7.97 5.84 11.91
N THR A 52 8.46 4.65 11.65
CA THR A 52 9.14 4.27 10.40
C THR A 52 8.55 2.96 9.91
N VAL A 53 8.64 2.69 8.62
CA VAL A 53 8.45 1.32 8.13
C VAL A 53 9.77 0.58 8.32
N ASP A 54 9.77 -0.51 9.07
CA ASP A 54 10.97 -1.34 9.28
C ASP A 54 10.88 -2.76 8.70
N GLY A 55 9.73 -3.14 8.15
CA GLY A 55 9.56 -4.38 7.40
C GLY A 55 8.15 -4.54 6.82
N GLY A 56 7.96 -5.60 6.04
CA GLY A 56 6.72 -5.89 5.33
C GLY A 56 5.52 -6.20 6.22
N ARG A 57 5.74 -6.46 7.51
CA ARG A 57 4.66 -6.63 8.50
C ARG A 57 3.80 -5.39 8.70
N GLU A 58 4.36 -4.22 8.45
CA GLU A 58 3.67 -2.94 8.59
C GLU A 58 3.07 -2.44 7.26
N LEU A 59 3.45 -3.06 6.14
CA LEU A 59 2.91 -2.78 4.81
C LEU A 59 1.66 -3.61 4.57
N PHE A 60 0.63 -3.00 3.96
CA PHE A 60 -0.54 -3.75 3.52
C PHE A 60 -0.22 -4.58 2.28
N GLY A 61 0.00 -5.88 2.50
CA GLY A 61 0.28 -6.94 1.52
C GLY A 61 0.21 -8.34 2.16
N GLN A 62 0.79 -9.35 1.54
CA GLN A 62 0.86 -10.72 2.12
C GLN A 62 1.69 -10.80 3.42
N GLY A 63 2.63 -9.87 3.63
CA GLY A 63 3.47 -9.81 4.82
C GLY A 63 2.77 -9.21 6.05
N THR A 64 1.61 -8.55 5.88
CA THR A 64 0.96 -7.78 6.95
C THR A 64 0.70 -8.64 8.17
N LEU A 65 1.13 -8.18 9.35
CA LEU A 65 0.78 -8.83 10.61
C LEU A 65 -0.63 -8.42 11.03
N LEU A 66 -1.54 -9.39 11.08
CA LEU A 66 -2.91 -9.17 11.52
C LEU A 66 -3.00 -9.08 13.06
N PRO A 67 -4.05 -8.46 13.61
CA PRO A 67 -4.33 -8.48 15.04
C PRO A 67 -4.45 -9.89 15.65
N SER A 68 -4.77 -10.92 14.85
CA SER A 68 -4.77 -12.32 15.28
C SER A 68 -3.37 -12.88 15.56
N GLY A 69 -2.31 -12.21 15.09
CA GLY A 69 -0.93 -12.69 15.11
C GLY A 69 -0.53 -13.51 13.87
N GLU A 70 -1.46 -13.73 12.94
CA GLU A 70 -1.20 -14.39 11.66
C GLU A 70 -0.81 -13.37 10.57
N THR A 71 -0.18 -13.84 9.50
CA THR A 71 0.07 -13.02 8.30
C THR A 71 -1.15 -13.00 7.39
N ALA A 72 -1.42 -11.86 6.77
CA ALA A 72 -2.56 -11.72 5.86
C ALA A 72 -2.41 -12.54 4.57
N ALA A 73 -3.53 -12.98 3.99
CA ALA A 73 -3.51 -13.66 2.69
C ALA A 73 -3.18 -12.71 1.51
N ASN A 74 -3.46 -11.41 1.67
CA ASN A 74 -3.16 -10.30 0.75
C ASN A 74 -3.48 -8.97 1.45
N GLY A 75 -3.06 -7.85 0.86
CA GLY A 75 -3.24 -6.51 1.45
C GLY A 75 -4.71 -6.06 1.59
N PHE A 76 -5.62 -6.54 0.72
CA PHE A 76 -7.04 -6.22 0.84
C PHE A 76 -7.70 -6.97 2.00
N ALA A 77 -7.35 -8.25 2.18
CA ALA A 77 -7.79 -9.04 3.33
C ALA A 77 -7.28 -8.45 4.65
N ALA A 78 -6.06 -7.89 4.66
CA ALA A 78 -5.55 -7.16 5.82
C ALA A 78 -6.38 -5.91 6.13
N LEU A 79 -6.76 -5.12 5.12
CA LEU A 79 -7.63 -3.96 5.31
C LEU A 79 -9.03 -4.34 5.80
N GLN A 80 -9.61 -5.43 5.29
CA GLN A 80 -10.93 -5.92 5.68
C GLN A 80 -11.06 -6.18 7.19
N VAL A 81 -9.97 -6.55 7.87
CA VAL A 81 -9.98 -6.71 9.33
C VAL A 81 -10.38 -5.41 10.03
N TYR A 82 -9.96 -4.26 9.51
CA TYR A 82 -10.21 -2.96 10.15
C TYR A 82 -11.55 -2.32 9.78
N ASP A 83 -12.29 -2.87 8.81
CA ASP A 83 -13.69 -2.53 8.52
C ASP A 83 -14.68 -3.33 9.41
N ASP A 84 -14.20 -4.42 10.04
CA ASP A 84 -15.01 -5.16 10.99
C ASP A 84 -15.31 -4.32 12.25
N LEU A 85 -16.56 -4.40 12.71
CA LEU A 85 -17.06 -3.68 13.89
C LEU A 85 -16.21 -3.95 15.15
N SER A 86 -15.61 -5.14 15.27
CA SER A 86 -14.76 -5.53 16.42
C SER A 86 -13.44 -4.76 16.45
N TYR A 87 -13.00 -4.21 15.31
CA TYR A 87 -11.81 -3.39 15.18
C TYR A 87 -12.14 -1.91 14.94
N GLY A 88 -13.41 -1.53 15.11
CA GLY A 88 -13.87 -0.15 15.03
C GLY A 88 -14.12 0.33 13.61
N GLY A 89 -14.39 -0.58 12.68
CA GLY A 89 -14.94 -0.24 11.38
C GLY A 89 -16.47 -0.13 11.40
N ASN A 90 -17.07 0.03 10.23
CA ASN A 90 -18.53 0.15 10.05
C ASN A 90 -19.14 -0.95 9.14
N SER A 91 -18.31 -1.81 8.56
CA SER A 91 -18.67 -2.90 7.64
C SER A 91 -19.35 -2.41 6.35
N ASP A 92 -18.92 -1.25 5.84
CA ASP A 92 -19.43 -0.65 4.60
C ASP A 92 -18.66 -1.07 3.34
N GLY A 93 -17.58 -1.85 3.50
CA GLY A 93 -16.75 -2.32 2.40
C GLY A 93 -15.69 -1.33 1.95
N ALA A 94 -15.41 -0.29 2.74
CA ALA A 94 -14.33 0.66 2.53
C ALA A 94 -13.64 1.00 3.86
N ILE A 95 -12.38 1.42 3.77
CA ILE A 95 -11.71 2.11 4.89
C ILE A 95 -11.75 3.60 4.60
N SER A 96 -12.39 4.36 5.47
CA SER A 96 -12.66 5.79 5.34
C SER A 96 -12.55 6.49 6.71
N ASN A 97 -12.85 7.78 6.77
CA ASN A 97 -12.83 8.53 8.04
C ASN A 97 -13.90 8.12 9.06
N GLU A 98 -14.75 7.15 8.72
CA GLU A 98 -15.70 6.53 9.64
C GLU A 98 -15.09 5.37 10.44
N ASP A 99 -13.93 4.85 10.02
CA ASP A 99 -13.23 3.74 10.67
C ASP A 99 -12.12 4.23 11.60
N LEU A 100 -11.98 3.60 12.77
CA LEU A 100 -10.98 3.98 13.77
C LEU A 100 -9.55 3.96 13.22
N ILE A 101 -9.25 3.06 12.28
CA ILE A 101 -7.90 2.90 11.72
C ILE A 101 -7.46 4.07 10.85
N TRP A 102 -8.40 4.84 10.29
CA TRP A 102 -8.12 5.83 9.24
C TRP A 102 -7.08 6.88 9.63
N GLY A 103 -7.18 7.41 10.85
CA GLY A 103 -6.22 8.39 11.37
C GLY A 103 -4.80 7.85 11.56
N HIS A 104 -4.63 6.53 11.55
CA HIS A 104 -3.36 5.85 11.76
C HIS A 104 -2.69 5.41 10.45
N LEU A 105 -3.45 5.26 9.37
CA LEU A 105 -2.91 4.90 8.07
C LEU A 105 -1.97 5.98 7.53
N ARG A 106 -0.90 5.54 6.87
CA ARG A 106 0.09 6.41 6.23
C ARG A 106 0.44 5.87 4.86
N LEU A 107 0.98 6.76 4.03
CA LEU A 107 1.66 6.43 2.79
C LEU A 107 3.16 6.52 3.01
N TRP A 108 3.91 5.57 2.48
CA TRP A 108 5.34 5.67 2.29
C TRP A 108 5.63 5.77 0.79
N VAL A 109 6.19 6.91 0.37
CA VAL A 109 6.57 7.18 -1.03
C VAL A 109 8.10 7.28 -1.08
N ASP A 110 8.74 6.17 -1.44
CA ASP A 110 10.19 6.03 -1.50
C ASP A 110 10.78 6.69 -2.77
N ARG A 111 10.86 8.02 -2.77
CA ARG A 111 11.33 8.81 -3.92
C ARG A 111 12.84 8.72 -4.17
N ASN A 112 13.63 8.37 -3.15
CA ASN A 112 15.08 8.27 -3.29
C ASN A 112 15.52 6.82 -3.60
N HIS A 113 14.58 5.87 -3.57
CA HIS A 113 14.78 4.47 -3.95
C HIS A 113 15.82 3.76 -3.08
N ASP A 114 15.83 4.06 -1.78
CA ASP A 114 16.82 3.50 -0.85
C ASP A 114 16.24 2.43 0.09
N GLY A 115 14.93 2.19 0.07
CA GLY A 115 14.26 1.20 0.92
C GLY A 115 14.25 1.58 2.41
N VAL A 116 14.72 2.77 2.76
CA VAL A 116 14.76 3.25 4.14
C VAL A 116 13.69 4.29 4.33
N SER A 117 12.65 3.93 5.06
CA SER A 117 11.55 4.85 5.35
C SER A 117 12.04 6.07 6.13
N GLN A 118 11.96 7.24 5.49
CA GLN A 118 12.38 8.51 6.09
C GLN A 118 11.17 9.39 6.36
N ARG A 119 11.26 10.22 7.42
CA ARG A 119 10.15 11.11 7.82
C ARG A 119 9.61 12.00 6.68
N ARG A 120 10.45 12.35 5.70
CA ARG A 120 10.06 13.18 4.54
C ARG A 120 9.30 12.41 3.45
N GLU A 121 9.28 11.08 3.53
CA GLU A 121 8.64 10.16 2.60
C GLU A 121 7.33 9.60 3.17
N ILE A 122 7.04 9.91 4.44
CA ILE A 122 5.81 9.49 5.12
C ILE A 122 4.77 10.59 5.03
N PHE A 123 3.61 10.25 4.48
CA PHE A 123 2.50 11.18 4.27
C PHE A 123 1.21 10.66 4.89
N PRO A 124 0.36 11.54 5.46
CA PRO A 124 -1.02 11.17 5.73
C PRO A 124 -1.79 11.03 4.40
N LEU A 125 -2.82 10.18 4.38
CA LEU A 125 -3.65 9.93 3.19
C LEU A 125 -4.25 11.24 2.61
N GLY A 126 -4.67 12.15 3.50
CA GLY A 126 -5.21 13.45 3.10
C GLY A 126 -4.22 14.37 2.38
N ALA A 127 -2.90 14.18 2.51
CA ALA A 127 -1.92 14.94 1.72
C ALA A 127 -2.00 14.62 0.22
N TYR A 128 -2.57 13.48 -0.12
CA TYR A 128 -2.87 13.05 -1.48
C TYR A 128 -4.38 13.09 -1.76
N GLU A 129 -5.17 13.85 -1.00
CA GLU A 129 -6.62 13.99 -1.19
C GLU A 129 -7.39 12.65 -1.16
N ILE A 130 -6.81 11.60 -0.57
CA ILE A 130 -7.43 10.28 -0.44
C ILE A 130 -8.51 10.34 0.65
N VAL A 131 -9.70 9.84 0.34
CA VAL A 131 -10.85 9.90 1.25
C VAL A 131 -11.48 8.54 1.58
N ALA A 132 -11.22 7.52 0.76
CA ALA A 132 -11.68 6.16 1.03
C ALA A 132 -10.81 5.14 0.27
N ILE A 133 -10.66 3.95 0.83
CA ILE A 133 -9.95 2.81 0.24
C ILE A 133 -10.95 1.67 0.11
N GLY A 134 -11.26 1.24 -1.12
CA GLY A 134 -12.26 0.20 -1.36
C GLY A 134 -11.72 -1.20 -1.05
N LEU A 135 -12.52 -2.04 -0.42
CA LEU A 135 -12.13 -3.41 -0.04
C LEU A 135 -12.48 -4.47 -1.08
N THR A 136 -13.20 -4.07 -2.13
CA THR A 136 -13.46 -4.94 -3.29
C THR A 136 -12.23 -4.97 -4.19
N PHE A 137 -11.80 -6.17 -4.55
CA PHE A 137 -10.68 -6.39 -5.45
C PHE A 137 -11.00 -7.47 -6.48
N LEU A 138 -10.27 -7.41 -7.58
CA LEU A 138 -10.24 -8.42 -8.63
C LEU A 138 -8.96 -9.23 -8.51
N ARG A 139 -9.06 -10.52 -8.80
CA ARG A 139 -7.88 -11.37 -9.02
C ARG A 139 -7.35 -11.12 -10.42
N SER A 140 -6.03 -11.07 -10.55
CA SER A 140 -5.34 -10.89 -11.81
C SER A 140 -4.14 -11.83 -11.90
N HIS A 141 -3.71 -12.08 -13.13
CA HIS A 141 -2.47 -12.80 -13.46
C HIS A 141 -1.51 -11.89 -14.24
N GLU A 142 -1.72 -10.58 -14.15
CA GLU A 142 -0.90 -9.58 -14.82
C GLU A 142 0.50 -9.56 -14.23
N VAL A 143 1.48 -9.67 -15.12
CA VAL A 143 2.90 -9.45 -14.84
C VAL A 143 3.31 -8.22 -15.63
N ASP A 144 3.90 -7.24 -14.95
CA ASP A 144 4.33 -6.00 -15.59
C ASP A 144 5.59 -6.20 -16.44
N GLY A 145 6.03 -5.12 -17.11
CA GLY A 145 7.23 -5.13 -17.95
C GLY A 145 8.53 -5.44 -17.22
N ASN A 146 8.54 -5.34 -15.88
CA ASN A 146 9.69 -5.61 -15.02
C ASN A 146 9.64 -7.01 -14.39
N GLY A 147 8.57 -7.77 -14.64
CA GLY A 147 8.40 -9.13 -14.15
C GLY A 147 7.73 -9.24 -12.78
N ASN A 148 7.16 -8.15 -12.24
CA ASN A 148 6.43 -8.20 -10.96
C ASN A 148 4.97 -8.59 -11.21
N LEU A 149 4.41 -9.40 -10.30
CA LEU A 149 3.04 -9.89 -10.41
C LEU A 149 2.08 -8.93 -9.69
N HIS A 150 0.94 -8.62 -10.30
CA HIS A 150 -0.14 -7.84 -9.69
C HIS A 150 -1.35 -8.74 -9.42
N PRO A 151 -1.31 -9.63 -8.42
CA PRO A 151 -2.33 -10.67 -8.26
C PRO A 151 -3.69 -10.13 -7.81
N PHE A 152 -3.73 -8.94 -7.20
CA PHE A 152 -4.97 -8.32 -6.72
C PHE A 152 -5.01 -6.83 -7.06
N GLN A 153 -6.12 -6.39 -7.64
CA GLN A 153 -6.32 -5.01 -8.07
C GLN A 153 -7.63 -4.46 -7.53
N GLY A 154 -7.63 -3.23 -7.05
CA GLY A 154 -8.81 -2.56 -6.54
C GLY A 154 -8.71 -1.06 -6.75
N THR A 155 -9.54 -0.32 -6.02
CA THR A 155 -9.59 1.14 -6.18
C THR A 155 -9.70 1.87 -4.85
N TYR A 156 -9.23 3.10 -4.85
CA TYR A 156 -9.43 4.06 -3.77
C TYR A 156 -9.98 5.37 -4.36
N LEU A 157 -10.56 6.22 -3.52
CA LEU A 157 -11.19 7.47 -3.94
C LEU A 157 -10.34 8.67 -3.54
N LYS A 158 -10.08 9.56 -4.51
CA LYS A 158 -9.53 10.91 -4.26
C LYS A 158 -10.62 11.96 -4.41
N ARG A 159 -10.56 12.99 -3.57
CA ARG A 159 -11.38 14.20 -3.72
C ARG A 159 -10.66 15.20 -4.63
N MET A 160 -11.19 15.38 -5.84
CA MET A 160 -10.60 16.29 -6.82
C MET A 160 -11.46 17.54 -6.96
N ALA A 161 -10.85 18.72 -6.86
CA ALA A 161 -11.51 19.98 -7.17
C ALA A 161 -11.84 20.05 -8.67
N GLY A 162 -13.09 20.37 -9.00
CA GLY A 162 -13.54 20.63 -10.35
C GLY A 162 -14.17 22.02 -10.47
N ARG A 163 -14.35 22.49 -11.72
CA ARG A 163 -14.99 23.79 -12.01
C ARG A 163 -16.40 23.95 -11.42
N LEU A 164 -17.09 22.84 -11.16
CA LEU A 164 -18.48 22.80 -10.66
C LEU A 164 -18.58 22.26 -9.22
N GLY A 165 -17.46 22.12 -8.51
CA GLY A 165 -17.39 21.53 -7.16
C GLY A 165 -16.41 20.37 -7.07
N SER A 166 -16.21 19.83 -5.86
CA SER A 166 -15.38 18.65 -5.65
C SER A 166 -16.11 17.39 -6.13
N ARG A 167 -15.39 16.47 -6.77
CA ARG A 167 -15.89 15.13 -7.11
C ARG A 167 -14.98 14.06 -6.54
N LEU A 168 -15.54 12.88 -6.30
CA LEU A 168 -14.75 11.70 -5.99
C LEU A 168 -14.33 11.02 -7.29
N VAL A 169 -13.05 10.69 -7.41
CA VAL A 169 -12.46 10.06 -8.58
C VAL A 169 -11.78 8.77 -8.13
N PRO A 170 -12.09 7.61 -8.75
CA PRO A 170 -11.40 6.37 -8.45
C PRO A 170 -9.98 6.39 -9.05
N TYR A 171 -9.04 5.85 -8.28
CA TYR A 171 -7.65 5.60 -8.66
C TYR A 171 -7.30 4.15 -8.38
N ALA A 172 -6.31 3.62 -9.10
CA ALA A 172 -5.92 2.22 -9.00
C ALA A 172 -5.09 1.94 -7.74
N MET A 173 -5.28 0.76 -7.16
CA MET A 173 -4.36 0.23 -6.15
C MET A 173 -4.19 -1.26 -6.32
N HIS A 174 -2.97 -1.73 -6.15
CA HIS A 174 -2.58 -3.11 -6.43
C HIS A 174 -1.89 -3.69 -5.19
N ASP A 175 -2.19 -4.95 -4.89
CA ASP A 175 -1.24 -5.79 -4.16
C ASP A 175 -0.22 -6.27 -5.19
N VAL A 176 1.07 -6.08 -4.92
CA VAL A 176 2.15 -6.34 -5.88
C VAL A 176 3.14 -7.29 -5.24
N PHE A 177 3.41 -8.38 -5.95
CA PHE A 177 4.41 -9.36 -5.56
C PHE A 177 5.67 -9.05 -6.36
N PHE A 178 6.59 -8.35 -5.70
CA PHE A 178 7.88 -8.00 -6.28
C PHE A 178 8.72 -9.25 -6.49
N LYS A 179 9.49 -9.26 -7.58
CA LYS A 179 10.60 -10.19 -7.73
C LYS A 179 11.62 -9.96 -6.64
N VAL A 180 12.15 -11.04 -6.07
CA VAL A 180 13.29 -10.98 -5.15
C VAL A 180 14.51 -11.68 -5.75
N GLY A 181 15.70 -11.20 -5.39
CA GLY A 181 16.96 -11.77 -5.85
C GLY A 181 17.10 -13.21 -5.38
N GLY A 182 17.06 -14.15 -6.32
CA GLY A 182 17.04 -15.59 -6.06
C GLY A 182 15.92 -16.33 -6.79
N ASP A 183 14.91 -15.60 -7.29
CA ASP A 183 13.80 -16.11 -8.12
C ASP A 183 14.14 -16.35 -9.60
#